data_AF-A0A1S1Q3X1-F1
#
_entry.id   AF-A0A1S1Q3X1-F1
#
_cell.length_a   1.000
_cell.length_b   1.000
_cell.length_c   1.000
_cell.angle_alpha   90.00
_cell.angle_beta   90.00
_cell.angle_gamma   90.00
#
_symmetry.space_group_name_H-M   'P 1'
#
loop_
_entity.id
_entity.type
_entity.pdbx_description
1 polymer ?
#
loop_
_entity_poly.entity_id
_entity_poly.type
_entity_poly.pdbx_seq_one_letter_code
_entity_poly.pdbx_strand_id
1 'polypeptide(L)'
;MPRLWWWSYLRGRDRGWLLAEAAAPVVVLAGGALLWPYTPAVLVYAVMAIVGSWVYPLLTVYLPHHDYGGTPLTQTRTLRGRIIPAVFLELTYHLEHHLYPQVPSHHLAALARRLEGYLAANGVRPIRVV
;
A
#
# COMPACT_ATOMS: atom_id res chain seq x y z
N MET A 1 3.40 4.19 13.43
CA MET A 1 4.77 4.00 12.90
C MET A 1 5.87 4.51 13.85
N PRO A 2 5.98 5.80 14.23
CA PRO A 2 7.12 6.28 15.03
C PRO A 2 7.24 5.61 16.41
N ARG A 3 6.11 5.28 17.05
CA ARG A 3 6.10 4.54 18.33
C ARG A 3 6.67 3.12 18.22
N LEU A 4 6.38 2.43 17.12
CA LEU A 4 6.89 1.07 16.87
C LEU A 4 8.38 1.11 16.56
N TRP A 5 8.82 2.04 15.72
CA TRP A 5 10.25 2.23 15.44
C TRP A 5 11.02 2.57 16.71
N TRP A 6 10.52 3.50 17.54
CA TRP A 6 11.15 3.85 18.82
C TRP A 6 11.21 2.66 19.78
N TRP A 7 10.12 1.90 19.89
CA TRP A 7 10.10 0.67 20.69
C TRP A 7 11.15 -0.34 20.20
N SER A 8 11.24 -0.56 18.88
CA SER A 8 12.24 -1.45 18.27
C SER A 8 13.66 -0.94 18.47
N TYR A 9 13.90 0.38 18.38
CA TYR A 9 15.22 0.95 18.62
C TYR A 9 15.66 0.78 20.08
N LEU A 10 14.76 1.05 21.03
CA LEU A 10 15.06 0.90 22.46
C LEU A 10 15.31 -0.56 22.86
N ARG A 11 14.61 -1.52 22.26
CA ARG A 11 14.64 -2.93 22.69
C ARG A 11 15.40 -3.87 21.76
N GLY A 12 15.67 -3.47 20.53
CA GLY A 12 16.27 -4.29 19.49
C GLY A 12 17.79 -4.39 19.59
N ARG A 13 18.33 -5.45 18.98
CA ARG A 13 19.78 -5.69 18.86
C ARG A 13 20.39 -4.96 17.65
N ASP A 14 19.60 -4.68 16.63
CA ASP A 14 20.07 -4.13 15.34
C ASP A 14 19.91 -2.60 15.25
N ARG A 15 20.27 -1.89 16.33
CA ARG A 15 20.08 -0.43 16.42
C ARG A 15 20.83 0.34 15.33
N GLY A 16 22.03 -0.11 14.97
CA GLY A 16 22.82 0.48 13.89
C GLY A 16 22.12 0.39 12.54
N TRP A 17 21.49 -0.75 12.25
CA TRP A 17 20.70 -0.93 11.02
C TRP A 17 19.45 -0.05 11.00
N LEU A 18 18.73 0.04 12.11
CA LEU A 18 17.56 0.93 12.21
C LEU A 18 17.94 2.39 11.96
N LEU A 19 19.09 2.84 12.47
CA LEU A 19 19.61 4.18 12.20
C LEU A 19 20.05 4.35 10.74
N ALA A 20 20.71 3.34 10.16
CA ALA A 20 21.13 3.37 8.76
C ALA A 20 19.92 3.47 7.82
N GLU A 21 18.87 2.67 8.05
CA GLU A 21 17.61 2.72 7.29
C GLU A 21 16.90 4.08 7.44
N ALA A 22 16.87 4.63 8.65
CA ALA A 22 16.27 5.95 8.90
C ALA A 22 17.08 7.09 8.25
N ALA A 23 18.41 6.97 8.22
CA ALA A 23 19.30 7.98 7.63
C ALA A 23 19.36 7.92 6.10
N ALA A 24 19.20 6.74 5.50
CA ALA A 24 19.29 6.52 4.06
C ALA A 24 18.49 7.52 3.20
N PRO A 25 17.18 7.77 3.42
CA PRO A 25 16.44 8.75 2.62
C PRO A 25 16.98 10.18 2.79
N VAL A 26 17.42 10.55 3.99
CA VAL A 26 18.00 11.88 4.25
C VAL A 26 19.32 12.05 3.50
N VAL A 27 20.20 11.04 3.57
CA VAL A 27 21.50 11.03 2.88
C VAL A 27 21.31 11.11 1.36
N VAL A 28 20.39 10.32 0.81
CA VAL A 28 20.13 10.33 -0.64
C VAL A 28 19.55 11.66 -1.11
N LEU A 29 18.64 12.29 -0.35
CA LEU A 29 18.12 13.61 -0.67
C LEU A 29 19.20 14.69 -0.61
N ALA A 30 20.02 14.69 0.45
CA ALA A 30 21.13 15.63 0.59
C ALA A 30 22.18 15.44 -0.52
N GLY A 31 22.54 14.20 -0.82
CA GLY A 31 23.45 13.86 -1.91
C GLY A 31 22.88 14.27 -3.28
N GLY A 32 21.58 14.03 -3.52
CA GLY A 32 20.91 14.46 -4.74
C GLY A 32 20.89 15.98 -4.90
N ALA A 33 20.68 16.73 -3.81
CA ALA A 33 20.75 18.20 -3.83
C ALA A 33 22.17 18.70 -4.10
N LEU A 34 23.19 18.08 -3.51
CA LEU A 34 24.59 18.43 -3.74
C LEU A 34 25.03 18.14 -5.19
N LEU A 35 24.56 17.03 -5.76
CA LEU A 35 24.87 16.60 -7.12
C LEU A 35 24.04 17.33 -8.19
N TRP A 36 23.06 18.15 -7.81
CA TRP A 36 22.14 18.82 -8.73
C TRP A 36 22.81 19.55 -9.91
N PRO A 37 23.90 20.32 -9.73
CA PRO A 37 24.55 21.02 -10.84
C PRO A 37 25.16 20.08 -11.89
N TYR A 38 25.48 18.84 -11.50
CA TYR A 38 26.10 17.84 -12.35
C TYR A 38 25.07 16.86 -12.93
N THR A 39 24.11 16.44 -12.11
CA THR A 39 23.03 15.54 -12.52
C THR A 39 21.81 15.68 -11.61
N PRO A 40 20.68 16.23 -12.11
CA PRO A 40 19.45 16.30 -11.33
C PRO A 40 18.78 14.92 -11.17
N ALA A 41 19.23 13.91 -11.93
CA ALA A 41 18.59 12.60 -12.00
C ALA A 41 18.51 11.90 -10.63
N VAL A 42 19.54 12.06 -9.78
CA VAL A 42 19.57 11.45 -8.45
C VAL A 42 18.45 11.99 -7.56
N LEU A 43 18.30 13.32 -7.51
CA LEU A 43 17.27 13.95 -6.68
C LEU A 43 15.86 13.67 -7.23
N VAL A 44 15.68 13.75 -8.55
CA VAL A 44 14.39 13.44 -9.19
C VAL A 44 13.98 12.01 -8.90
N TYR A 45 14.87 11.04 -9.09
CA TYR A 45 14.60 9.64 -8.78
C TYR A 45 14.28 9.43 -7.30
N ALA A 46 15.06 10.02 -6.39
CA ALA A 46 14.84 9.89 -4.96
C ALA A 46 13.47 10.42 -4.53
N VAL A 47 13.08 11.60 -5.03
CA VAL A 47 11.76 12.18 -4.75
C VAL A 47 10.65 11.28 -5.29
N MET A 48 10.75 10.81 -6.54
CA MET A 48 9.75 9.89 -7.11
C MET A 48 9.63 8.60 -6.31
N ALA A 49 10.75 7.99 -5.91
CA ALA A 49 10.78 6.76 -5.14
C ALA A 49 10.14 6.94 -3.75
N ILE A 50 10.45 8.05 -3.06
CA ILE A 50 9.86 8.38 -1.75
C ILE A 50 8.35 8.60 -1.91
N VAL A 51 7.93 9.44 -2.85
CA VAL A 51 6.50 9.69 -3.10
C VAL A 51 5.77 8.38 -3.40
N GLY A 52 6.29 7.54 -4.30
CA GLY A 52 5.71 6.23 -4.61
C GLY A 52 5.60 5.32 -3.38
N SER A 53 6.62 5.32 -2.52
CA SER A 53 6.66 4.54 -1.28
C SER A 53 5.62 4.96 -0.25
N TRP A 54 5.09 6.18 -0.33
CA TRP A 54 3.98 6.65 0.51
C TRP A 54 2.63 6.51 -0.17
N VAL A 55 2.55 6.81 -1.47
CA VAL A 55 1.30 6.74 -2.25
C VAL A 55 0.75 5.31 -2.28
N TYR A 56 1.59 4.31 -2.51
CA TYR A 56 1.12 2.92 -2.58
C TYR A 56 0.46 2.45 -1.27
N PRO A 57 1.12 2.44 -0.10
CA PRO A 57 0.49 1.99 1.15
C PRO A 57 -0.67 2.89 1.59
N LEU A 58 -0.67 4.17 1.24
CA LEU A 58 -1.82 5.03 1.50
C LEU A 58 -3.07 4.51 0.75
N LEU A 59 -2.92 4.23 -0.54
CA LEU A 59 -4.04 3.85 -1.41
C LEU A 59 -4.46 2.39 -1.28
N THR A 60 -3.52 1.47 -1.06
CA THR A 60 -3.79 0.02 -1.05
C THR A 60 -3.87 -0.58 0.36
N VAL A 61 -3.41 0.13 1.40
CA VAL A 61 -3.45 -0.38 2.78
C VAL A 61 -4.29 0.53 3.67
N TYR A 62 -3.90 1.79 3.85
CA TYR A 62 -4.59 2.66 4.80
C TYR A 62 -6.03 2.95 4.37
N LEU A 63 -6.25 3.42 3.14
CA LEU A 63 -7.55 3.86 2.68
C LEU A 63 -8.60 2.73 2.62
N PRO A 64 -8.28 1.51 2.14
CA PRO A 64 -9.24 0.40 2.17
C PRO A 64 -9.61 -0.04 3.59
N HIS A 65 -8.73 0.19 4.57
CA HIS A 65 -8.96 -0.12 5.98
C HIS A 65 -9.36 1.12 6.79
N HIS A 66 -9.68 2.27 6.19
CA HIS A 66 -10.17 3.41 6.95
C HIS A 66 -11.65 3.19 7.32
N ASP A 67 -11.99 3.38 8.60
CA ASP A 67 -13.32 3.15 9.17
C ASP A 67 -13.85 1.71 8.99
N TYR A 68 -13.00 0.71 9.24
CA TYR A 68 -13.37 -0.70 9.11
C TYR A 68 -14.26 -1.21 10.25
N GLY A 69 -15.13 -2.16 9.92
CA GLY A 69 -15.99 -2.86 10.87
C GLY A 69 -15.36 -4.14 11.44
N GLY A 70 -16.02 -4.73 12.43
CA GLY A 70 -15.53 -5.91 13.17
C GLY A 70 -15.77 -7.27 12.49
N THR A 71 -16.36 -7.32 11.30
CA THR A 71 -16.70 -8.57 10.60
C THR A 71 -15.83 -8.77 9.36
N PRO A 72 -15.61 -10.02 8.91
CA PRO A 72 -14.82 -10.28 7.69
C PRO A 72 -15.27 -9.50 6.45
N LEU A 73 -16.57 -9.20 6.34
CA LEU A 73 -17.14 -8.45 5.22
C LEU A 73 -16.99 -6.92 5.34
N THR A 74 -16.62 -6.42 6.51
CA THR A 74 -16.53 -4.97 6.80
C THR A 74 -15.11 -4.52 7.19
N GLN A 75 -14.18 -5.46 7.34
CA GLN A 75 -12.78 -5.20 7.67
C GLN A 75 -12.03 -4.37 6.60
N THR A 76 -12.54 -4.37 5.38
CA THR A 76 -11.97 -3.56 4.30
C THR A 76 -12.98 -3.31 3.17
N ARG A 77 -12.62 -2.42 2.25
CA ARG A 77 -13.39 -2.06 1.06
C ARG A 77 -12.79 -2.73 -0.18
N THR A 78 -13.60 -2.86 -1.23
CA THR A 78 -13.16 -3.32 -2.55
C THR A 78 -13.42 -2.26 -3.60
N LEU A 79 -12.46 -2.02 -4.49
CA LEU A 79 -12.57 -1.10 -5.62
C LEU A 79 -12.64 -1.93 -6.90
N ARG A 80 -13.66 -1.65 -7.71
CA ARG A 80 -13.97 -2.36 -8.96
C ARG A 80 -13.87 -1.42 -10.15
N GLY A 81 -13.17 -1.85 -11.19
CA GLY A 81 -12.95 -1.11 -12.42
C GLY A 81 -12.12 -1.94 -13.39
N ARG A 82 -11.56 -1.34 -14.43
CA ARG A 82 -10.67 -2.05 -15.36
C ARG A 82 -9.25 -1.51 -15.34
N ILE A 83 -9.09 -0.20 -15.26
CA ILE A 83 -7.79 0.45 -15.37
C ILE A 83 -7.10 0.49 -14.01
N ILE A 84 -7.76 1.07 -13.01
CA ILE A 84 -7.17 1.23 -11.67
C ILE A 84 -6.82 -0.13 -11.06
N PRO A 85 -7.70 -1.14 -11.02
CA PRO A 85 -7.32 -2.45 -10.51
C PRO A 85 -6.14 -3.08 -11.25
N ALA A 86 -6.08 -3.00 -12.58
CA ALA A 86 -4.98 -3.56 -13.36
C ALA A 86 -3.63 -2.89 -13.04
N VAL A 87 -3.60 -1.56 -12.89
CA VAL A 87 -2.38 -0.81 -12.49
C VAL A 87 -1.88 -1.26 -11.13
N PHE A 88 -2.79 -1.61 -10.22
CA PHE A 88 -2.48 -2.13 -8.89
C PHE A 88 -2.43 -3.67 -8.84
N LEU A 89 -2.25 -4.33 -9.98
CA LEU A 89 -2.11 -5.79 -10.08
C LEU A 89 -3.27 -6.55 -9.42
N GLU A 90 -4.48 -6.00 -9.56
CA GLU A 90 -5.75 -6.50 -9.03
C GLU A 90 -5.85 -6.51 -7.49
N LEU A 91 -4.87 -5.94 -6.76
CA LEU A 91 -4.90 -5.89 -5.29
C LEU A 91 -5.95 -4.92 -4.73
N THR A 92 -6.55 -4.08 -5.56
CA THR A 92 -7.66 -3.21 -5.14
C THR A 92 -8.96 -3.98 -4.89
N TYR A 93 -9.05 -5.24 -5.32
CA TYR A 93 -10.03 -6.22 -4.86
C TYR A 93 -9.68 -6.70 -3.44
N HIS A 94 -9.50 -5.74 -2.54
CA HIS A 94 -8.85 -5.93 -1.25
C HIS A 94 -9.71 -6.80 -0.33
N LEU A 95 -11.03 -6.61 -0.36
CA LEU A 95 -11.95 -7.46 0.40
C LEU A 95 -11.88 -8.91 -0.07
N GLU A 96 -11.89 -9.14 -1.37
CA GLU A 96 -11.75 -10.48 -1.94
C GLU A 96 -10.41 -11.12 -1.53
N HIS A 97 -9.33 -10.35 -1.51
CA HIS A 97 -8.02 -10.82 -1.03
C HIS A 97 -8.04 -11.22 0.46
N HIS A 98 -8.68 -10.43 1.32
CA HIS A 98 -8.82 -10.77 2.75
C HIS A 98 -9.70 -12.00 2.98
N LEU A 99 -10.78 -12.16 2.22
CA LEU A 99 -11.68 -13.30 2.34
C LEU A 99 -11.05 -14.60 1.80
N TYR A 100 -10.24 -14.49 0.75
CA TYR A 100 -9.64 -15.64 0.06
C TYR A 100 -8.15 -15.39 -0.24
N PRO A 101 -7.28 -15.35 0.79
CA PRO A 101 -5.86 -14.99 0.64
C PRO A 101 -5.06 -15.98 -0.23
N GLN A 102 -5.59 -17.19 -0.43
CA GLN A 102 -4.98 -18.22 -1.27
C GLN A 102 -5.22 -18.00 -2.78
N VAL A 103 -6.12 -17.08 -3.16
CA VAL A 103 -6.41 -16.79 -4.56
C VAL A 103 -5.37 -15.78 -5.09
N PRO A 104 -4.61 -16.13 -6.14
CA PRO A 104 -3.65 -15.21 -6.74
C PRO A 104 -4.30 -13.92 -7.23
N SER A 105 -3.57 -12.79 -7.15
CA SER A 105 -4.15 -11.47 -7.42
C SER A 105 -4.79 -11.36 -8.82
N HIS A 106 -4.15 -11.91 -9.84
CA HIS A 106 -4.67 -11.94 -11.23
C HIS A 106 -5.99 -12.71 -11.40
N HIS A 107 -6.42 -13.48 -10.41
CA HIS A 107 -7.73 -14.15 -10.38
C HIS A 107 -8.78 -13.43 -9.52
N LEU A 108 -8.43 -12.34 -8.83
CA LEU A 108 -9.34 -11.63 -7.92
C LEU A 108 -10.51 -11.00 -8.66
N ALA A 109 -10.33 -10.47 -9.87
CA ALA A 109 -11.44 -9.98 -10.68
C ALA A 109 -12.46 -11.09 -11.02
N ALA A 110 -12.00 -12.33 -11.26
CA ALA A 110 -12.87 -13.47 -11.50
C ALA A 110 -13.59 -13.91 -10.22
N LEU A 111 -12.89 -13.92 -9.09
CA LEU A 111 -13.47 -14.18 -7.77
C LEU A 111 -14.54 -13.14 -7.42
N ALA A 112 -14.27 -11.86 -7.65
CA ALA A 112 -15.16 -10.74 -7.38
C ALA A 112 -16.50 -10.86 -8.13
N ARG A 113 -16.48 -11.36 -9.37
CA ARG A 113 -17.70 -11.67 -10.16
C ARG A 113 -18.49 -12.81 -9.55
N ARG A 114 -17.81 -13.88 -9.09
CA ARG A 114 -18.47 -15.03 -8.44
C ARG A 114 -19.11 -14.65 -7.11
N LEU A 115 -18.49 -13.73 -6.38
CA LEU A 115 -18.96 -13.26 -5.07
C LEU A 115 -19.98 -12.12 -5.16
N GLU A 116 -20.22 -11.53 -6.33
CA GLU A 116 -21.01 -10.30 -6.48
C GLU A 116 -22.40 -10.39 -5.85
N GLY A 117 -23.16 -11.46 -6.14
CA GLY A 117 -24.49 -11.66 -5.56
C GLY A 117 -24.45 -11.82 -4.04
N TYR A 118 -23.48 -12.57 -3.51
CA TYR A 118 -23.33 -12.78 -2.07
C TYR A 118 -22.94 -11.48 -1.36
N LEU A 119 -21.96 -10.75 -1.88
CA LEU A 119 -21.50 -9.49 -1.32
C LEU A 119 -22.62 -8.43 -1.31
N ALA A 120 -23.36 -8.31 -2.42
CA ALA A 120 -24.49 -7.40 -2.50
C ALA A 120 -25.61 -7.77 -1.52
N ALA A 121 -25.97 -9.05 -1.39
CA ALA A 121 -26.97 -9.53 -0.45
C ALA A 121 -26.59 -9.27 1.03
N ASN A 122 -25.28 -9.18 1.32
CA ASN A 122 -24.75 -8.88 2.66
C ASN A 122 -24.34 -7.41 2.83
N GLY A 123 -24.82 -6.50 1.97
CA GLY A 123 -24.67 -5.07 2.13
C GLY A 123 -23.29 -4.49 1.77
N VAL A 124 -22.40 -5.29 1.17
CA VAL A 124 -21.10 -4.81 0.70
C VAL A 124 -21.31 -3.98 -0.57
N ARG A 125 -20.82 -2.73 -0.54
CA ARG A 125 -20.91 -1.80 -1.67
C ARG A 125 -19.52 -1.54 -2.26
N PRO A 126 -19.21 -2.10 -3.45
CA PRO A 126 -17.93 -1.85 -4.09
C PRO A 126 -17.83 -0.39 -4.56
N ILE A 127 -16.65 0.21 -4.41
CA ILE A 127 -16.35 1.53 -4.97
C ILE A 127 -16.05 1.35 -6.45
N ARG A 128 -16.80 2.05 -7.31
CA ARG A 128 -16.61 1.99 -8.77
C ARG A 128 -15.50 2.96 -9.18
N VAL A 129 -14.55 2.46 -9.95
CA VAL A 129 -13.42 3.21 -10.52
C VAL A 129 -13.27 2.88 -12.01
N VAL A 130 -12.51 3.68 -12.74
CA VAL A 130 -12.21 3.45 -14.17
C VAL A 130 -11.28 2.26 -14.38
#